data_AF-A0A8S2H7V1-F1
#
_entry.id   AF-A0A8S2H7V1-F1
#
_cell.length_a   1.000
_cell.length_b   1.000
_cell.length_c   1.000
_cell.angle_alpha   90.00
_cell.angle_beta   90.00
_cell.angle_gamma   90.00
#
_symmetry.space_group_name_H-M   'P 1'
#
loop_
_entity.id
_entity.type
_entity.pdbx_description
1 polymer ?
#
loop_
_entity_poly.entity_id
_entity_poly.type
_entity_poly.pdbx_seq_one_letter_code
_entity_poly.pdbx_strand_id
1 'polypeptide(L)'
;MYPSTHSYEAYHQAAVKFEEACKSAKQHYLNKFVTDLNSSFKKWWSFMKHTTGKHRSSSIPSLLDTDADLLVSELLDKVELLNHYFAKVCTSQNNPTFPILAPPRVVMSQCHIYDTQVFELLSNLDTAKSCYENNGQHNPVKPYSL
;
A
#
# COMPACT_ATOMS: atom_id res chain seq x y z
N MET A 1 -8.06 -48.76 -41.30
CA MET A 1 -8.34 -49.75 -40.26
C MET A 1 -8.78 -48.97 -39.02
N TYR A 2 -10.09 -48.91 -38.74
CA TYR A 2 -10.61 -48.14 -37.60
C TYR A 2 -10.36 -48.93 -36.30
N PRO A 3 -10.04 -48.25 -35.18
CA PRO A 3 -9.88 -48.94 -33.91
C PRO A 3 -11.21 -49.59 -33.51
N SER A 4 -11.14 -50.79 -32.93
CA SER A 4 -12.32 -51.47 -32.39
C SER A 4 -12.94 -50.62 -31.28
N THR A 5 -14.26 -50.67 -31.13
CA THR A 5 -15.02 -49.93 -30.12
C THR A 5 -14.47 -50.14 -28.71
N HIS A 6 -14.03 -51.37 -28.42
CA HIS A 6 -13.41 -51.72 -27.14
C HIS A 6 -12.05 -51.04 -26.89
N SER A 7 -11.24 -50.86 -27.95
CA SER A 7 -9.95 -50.15 -27.86
C SER A 7 -10.14 -48.65 -27.64
N TYR A 8 -11.16 -48.07 -28.28
CA TYR A 8 -11.53 -46.67 -28.09
C TYR A 8 -12.07 -46.37 -26.69
N GLU A 9 -12.94 -47.24 -26.15
CA GLU A 9 -13.47 -47.10 -24.80
C GLU A 9 -12.38 -47.20 -23.73
N ALA A 10 -11.44 -48.14 -23.88
CA ALA A 10 -10.31 -48.28 -22.96
C ALA A 10 -9.40 -47.04 -22.98
N TYR A 11 -9.12 -46.50 -24.17
CA TYR A 11 -8.37 -45.25 -24.31
C TYR A 11 -9.10 -44.06 -23.68
N HIS A 12 -10.41 -43.93 -23.94
CA HIS A 12 -11.22 -42.84 -23.38
C HIS A 12 -11.25 -42.90 -21.85
N GLN A 13 -11.43 -44.09 -21.27
CA GLN A 13 -11.37 -44.26 -19.81
C GLN A 13 -9.99 -43.92 -19.23
N ALA A 14 -8.91 -44.27 -19.92
CA ALA A 14 -7.56 -43.90 -19.49
C ALA A 14 -7.34 -42.38 -19.56
N ALA A 15 -7.82 -41.72 -20.61
CA ALA A 15 -7.73 -40.27 -20.78
C ALA A 15 -8.52 -39.52 -19.69
N VAL A 16 -9.74 -39.96 -19.39
CA VAL A 16 -10.56 -39.39 -18.31
C VAL A 16 -9.85 -39.53 -16.96
N LYS A 17 -9.35 -40.73 -16.63
CA LYS A 17 -8.60 -40.97 -15.38
C LYS A 17 -7.35 -40.10 -15.28
N PHE A 18 -6.64 -39.90 -16.38
CA PHE A 18 -5.47 -39.02 -16.42
C PHE A 18 -5.85 -37.56 -16.19
N GLU A 19 -6.93 -37.09 -16.80
CA GLU A 19 -7.43 -35.73 -16.60
C GLU A 19 -7.91 -35.50 -15.16
N GLU A 20 -8.61 -36.46 -14.59
CA GLU A 20 -9.01 -36.46 -13.17
C GLU A 20 -7.80 -36.44 -12.24
N ALA A 21 -6.78 -37.24 -12.53
CA ALA A 21 -5.53 -37.24 -11.77
C ALA A 21 -4.82 -35.88 -11.84
N CYS A 22 -4.78 -35.26 -13.02
CA CYS A 22 -4.22 -33.91 -13.20
C CYS A 22 -4.99 -32.86 -12.40
N LYS A 23 -6.33 -32.89 -12.46
CA LYS A 23 -7.20 -31.99 -11.70
C LYS A 23 -7.00 -32.16 -10.20
N SER A 24 -6.99 -33.40 -9.71
CA SER A 24 -6.78 -33.74 -8.31
C SER A 24 -5.41 -33.27 -7.81
N ALA A 25 -4.34 -33.54 -8.56
CA ALA A 25 -2.99 -33.10 -8.21
C ALA A 25 -2.87 -31.57 -8.13
N LYS A 26 -3.47 -30.86 -9.09
CA LYS A 26 -3.53 -29.39 -9.08
C LYS A 26 -4.26 -28.87 -7.86
N GLN A 27 -5.43 -29.44 -7.54
CA GLN A 27 -6.23 -29.01 -6.41
C GLN A 27 -5.55 -29.30 -5.07
N HIS A 28 -4.88 -30.45 -4.96
CA HIS A 28 -4.08 -30.78 -3.79
C HIS A 28 -2.91 -29.80 -3.59
N TYR A 29 -2.21 -29.44 -4.66
CA TYR A 29 -1.16 -28.42 -4.62
C TYR A 29 -1.72 -27.06 -4.17
N LEU A 30 -2.84 -26.60 -4.74
CA LEU A 30 -3.46 -25.33 -4.38
C LEU A 30 -3.91 -25.31 -2.92
N ASN A 31 -4.55 -26.38 -2.46
CA ASN A 31 -4.98 -26.49 -1.07
C ASN A 31 -3.78 -26.41 -0.12
N LYS A 32 -2.73 -27.18 -0.39
CA LYS A 32 -1.48 -27.13 0.39
C LYS A 32 -0.86 -25.74 0.38
N PHE A 33 -0.81 -25.10 -0.79
CA PHE A 33 -0.25 -23.77 -0.96
C PHE A 33 -1.03 -22.70 -0.16
N VAL A 34 -2.37 -22.75 -0.18
CA VAL A 34 -3.22 -21.86 0.62
C VAL A 34 -3.03 -22.10 2.11
N THR A 35 -2.96 -23.36 2.55
CA THR A 35 -2.66 -23.71 3.95
C THR A 35 -1.30 -23.17 4.37
N ASP A 36 -0.27 -23.33 3.52
CA ASP A 36 1.08 -22.82 3.79
C ASP A 36 1.13 -21.29 3.86
N LEU A 37 0.37 -20.59 3.03
CA LEU A 37 0.24 -19.13 3.08
C LEU A 37 -0.48 -18.67 4.36
N ASN A 38 -1.57 -19.34 4.75
CA ASN A 38 -2.34 -19.00 5.95
C ASN A 38 -1.62 -19.35 7.26
N SER A 39 -0.68 -20.31 7.22
CA SER A 39 0.11 -20.70 8.40
C SER A 39 1.13 -19.64 8.84
N SER A 40 1.52 -18.73 7.94
CA SER A 40 2.57 -17.75 8.22
C SER A 40 2.33 -16.45 7.46
N PHE A 41 2.05 -15.40 8.22
CA PHE A 41 1.97 -14.02 7.73
C PHE A 41 3.19 -13.62 6.88
N LYS A 42 4.40 -14.09 7.25
CA LYS A 42 5.64 -13.81 6.49
C LYS A 42 5.63 -14.44 5.09
N LYS A 43 5.14 -15.68 4.95
CA LYS A 43 5.01 -16.35 3.64
C LYS A 43 3.97 -15.67 2.77
N TRP A 44 2.84 -15.28 3.38
CA TRP A 44 1.79 -14.50 2.70
C TRP A 44 2.32 -13.19 2.13
N TRP A 45 3.04 -12.40 2.93
CA TRP A 45 3.62 -11.14 2.46
C TRP A 45 4.73 -11.34 1.42
N SER A 46 5.56 -12.37 1.54
CA SER A 46 6.57 -12.68 0.53
C SER A 46 5.93 -13.05 -0.81
N PHE A 47 4.87 -13.85 -0.80
CA PHE A 47 4.10 -14.19 -2.01
C PHE A 47 3.45 -12.94 -2.62
N MET A 48 2.74 -12.15 -1.81
CA MET A 48 2.14 -10.90 -2.24
C MET A 48 3.17 -9.95 -2.85
N LYS A 49 4.35 -9.78 -2.25
CA LYS A 49 5.42 -8.92 -2.80
C LYS A 49 5.90 -9.40 -4.18
N HIS A 50 5.98 -10.71 -4.39
CA HIS A 50 6.38 -11.30 -5.66
C HIS A 50 5.30 -11.17 -6.73
N THR A 51 4.02 -11.35 -6.38
CA THR A 51 2.90 -11.30 -7.33
C THR A 51 2.46 -9.89 -7.66
N THR A 52 2.51 -8.97 -6.69
CA THR A 52 2.14 -7.56 -6.88
C THR A 52 3.25 -6.71 -7.49
N GLY A 53 4.37 -7.31 -7.90
CA GLY A 53 5.35 -6.64 -8.75
C GLY A 53 5.95 -5.38 -8.13
N LYS A 54 6.49 -5.47 -6.89
CA LYS A 54 7.19 -4.37 -6.21
C LYS A 54 8.40 -3.78 -6.98
N HIS A 55 8.73 -4.30 -8.16
CA HIS A 55 9.71 -3.69 -9.06
C HIS A 55 9.15 -2.54 -9.91
N ARG A 56 7.82 -2.31 -9.91
CA ARG A 56 7.16 -1.17 -10.57
C ARG A 56 6.27 -0.44 -9.58
N SER A 57 6.91 0.39 -8.77
CA SER A 57 6.38 1.62 -8.15
C SER A 57 4.85 1.77 -8.04
N SER A 58 4.31 1.53 -6.84
CA SER A 58 3.53 2.55 -6.12
C SER A 58 3.54 2.18 -4.64
N SER A 59 3.75 3.16 -3.76
CA SER A 59 3.87 2.97 -2.31
C SER A 59 2.60 2.37 -1.67
N ILE A 60 1.49 2.38 -2.42
CA ILE A 60 0.17 1.95 -1.98
C ILE A 60 -0.33 0.88 -2.97
N PRO A 61 -0.65 -0.36 -2.52
CA PRO A 61 -1.27 -1.39 -3.35
C PRO A 61 -2.57 -0.91 -4.02
N SER A 62 -3.03 -1.61 -5.05
CA SER A 62 -4.36 -1.33 -5.63
C SER A 62 -5.45 -1.45 -4.55
N LEU A 63 -6.37 -0.49 -4.52
CA LEU A 63 -7.47 -0.42 -3.57
C LEU A 63 -8.74 -0.91 -4.25
N LEU A 64 -9.63 -1.56 -3.50
CA LEU A 64 -10.98 -1.87 -3.97
C LEU A 64 -11.93 -0.80 -3.44
N ASP A 65 -12.56 -0.05 -4.33
CA ASP A 65 -13.69 0.79 -3.97
C ASP A 65 -14.92 -0.11 -3.80
N THR A 66 -15.35 -0.30 -2.55
CA THR A 66 -16.51 -1.15 -2.23
C THR A 66 -17.83 -0.58 -2.71
N ASP A 67 -17.91 0.74 -2.93
CA ASP A 67 -19.15 1.39 -3.37
C ASP A 67 -19.31 1.26 -4.90
N ALA A 68 -18.19 1.23 -5.64
CA ALA A 68 -18.17 1.09 -7.10
C ALA A 68 -17.78 -0.31 -7.63
N ASP A 69 -17.44 -1.24 -6.73
CA ASP A 69 -16.87 -2.57 -7.04
C ASP A 69 -15.69 -2.49 -8.04
N LEU A 70 -14.86 -1.45 -7.89
CA LEU A 70 -13.82 -1.11 -8.85
C LEU A 70 -12.43 -1.22 -8.21
N LEU A 71 -11.52 -1.89 -8.93
CA LEU A 71 -10.12 -1.97 -8.54
C LEU A 71 -9.35 -0.71 -8.99
N VAL A 72 -9.00 0.14 -8.03
CA VAL A 72 -8.27 1.39 -8.22
C VAL A 72 -6.76 1.15 -8.13
N SER A 73 -6.07 1.30 -9.25
CA SER A 73 -4.62 1.07 -9.35
C SER A 73 -3.79 2.35 -9.51
N GLU A 74 -4.40 3.44 -9.99
CA GLU A 74 -3.74 4.72 -10.19
C GLU A 74 -3.53 5.48 -8.88
N LEU A 75 -2.40 6.18 -8.77
CA LEU A 75 -2.00 6.84 -7.51
C LEU A 75 -2.94 7.96 -7.11
N LEU A 76 -3.37 8.79 -8.07
CA LEU A 76 -4.22 9.95 -7.80
C LEU A 76 -5.60 9.49 -7.29
N ASP A 77 -6.19 8.51 -7.97
CA ASP A 77 -7.48 7.92 -7.62
C ASP A 77 -7.42 7.24 -6.24
N LYS A 78 -6.30 6.60 -5.88
CA LYS A 78 -6.10 6.06 -4.52
C LYS A 78 -6.13 7.14 -3.46
N VAL A 79 -5.49 8.28 -3.71
CA VAL A 79 -5.46 9.41 -2.77
C VAL A 79 -6.86 9.97 -2.57
N GLU A 80 -7.60 10.16 -3.66
CA GLU A 80 -8.97 10.65 -3.61
C GLU A 80 -9.91 9.69 -2.86
N LEU A 81 -9.83 8.38 -3.16
CA LEU A 81 -10.61 7.36 -2.47
C LEU A 81 -10.33 7.35 -0.96
N LEU A 82 -9.05 7.42 -0.57
CA LEU A 82 -8.66 7.47 0.84
C LEU A 82 -9.15 8.76 1.51
N ASN A 83 -9.03 9.91 0.85
CA ASN A 83 -9.50 11.19 1.38
C ASN A 83 -11.01 11.16 1.64
N HIS A 84 -11.81 10.64 0.70
CA HIS A 84 -13.25 10.48 0.89
C HIS A 84 -13.58 9.54 2.04
N TYR A 85 -12.89 8.40 2.12
CA TYR A 85 -13.07 7.46 3.23
C TYR A 85 -12.79 8.12 4.59
N PHE A 86 -11.64 8.80 4.73
CA PHE A 86 -11.28 9.45 5.98
C PHE A 86 -12.21 10.63 6.31
N ALA A 87 -12.63 11.42 5.32
CA ALA A 87 -13.62 12.48 5.52
C ALA A 87 -14.94 11.91 6.09
N LYS A 88 -15.43 10.80 5.53
CA LYS A 88 -16.64 10.11 5.99
C LYS A 88 -16.47 9.55 7.41
N VAL A 89 -15.36 8.87 7.70
CA VAL A 89 -15.11 8.31 9.04
C VAL A 89 -14.93 9.40 10.08
N CYS A 90 -14.17 10.46 9.78
CA CYS A 90 -13.93 11.56 10.70
C CYS A 90 -15.19 12.40 10.98
N THR A 91 -16.12 12.51 10.03
CA THR A 91 -17.40 13.21 10.22
C THR A 91 -18.47 12.35 10.89
N SER A 92 -18.31 11.02 10.92
CA SER A 92 -19.29 10.08 11.50
C SER A 92 -19.29 9.99 13.04
N GLN A 93 -18.49 10.81 13.73
CA GLN A 93 -18.51 10.90 15.18
C GLN A 93 -19.63 11.85 15.64
N ASN A 94 -20.73 11.28 16.11
CA ASN A 94 -21.60 11.94 17.09
C ASN A 94 -20.73 12.48 18.22
N ASN A 95 -20.52 13.80 18.28
CA ASN A 95 -19.78 14.52 19.33
C ASN A 95 -18.64 13.70 19.96
N PRO A 96 -17.45 13.62 19.34
CA PRO A 96 -16.33 12.97 20.00
C PRO A 96 -16.10 13.70 21.32
N THR A 97 -16.40 13.04 22.42
CA THR A 97 -16.09 13.57 23.74
C THR A 97 -14.58 13.46 23.83
N PHE A 98 -13.90 14.58 23.57
CA PHE A 98 -12.45 14.62 23.75
C PHE A 98 -12.14 14.12 25.15
N PRO A 99 -11.17 13.18 25.31
CA PRO A 99 -10.74 12.81 26.64
C PRO A 99 -10.34 14.10 27.36
N ILE A 100 -10.87 14.31 28.56
CA ILE A 100 -10.46 15.43 29.39
C ILE A 100 -8.97 15.21 29.68
N LEU A 101 -8.12 15.90 28.92
CA LEU A 101 -6.68 15.84 29.10
C LEU A 101 -6.39 16.55 30.42
N ALA A 102 -5.84 15.82 31.38
CA ALA A 102 -5.26 16.45 32.55
C ALA A 102 -4.21 17.47 32.08
N PRO A 103 -4.16 18.68 32.69
CA PRO A 103 -3.15 19.66 32.32
C PRO A 103 -1.76 19.03 32.44
N PRO A 104 -0.86 19.32 31.47
CA PRO A 104 0.46 18.71 31.44
C PRO A 104 1.17 18.97 32.77
N ARG A 105 1.65 17.89 33.41
CA ARG A 105 2.36 17.98 34.71
C ARG A 105 3.67 18.75 34.62
N VAL A 106 4.22 18.89 33.41
CA VAL A 106 5.46 19.59 33.13
C VAL A 106 5.19 20.55 31.98
N VAL A 107 5.29 21.84 32.27
CA VAL A 107 5.25 22.90 31.29
C VAL A 107 6.67 23.40 31.14
N MET A 108 7.22 23.37 29.92
CA MET A 108 8.51 23.96 29.63
C MET A 108 8.35 25.48 29.70
N SER A 109 8.72 26.07 30.84
CA SER A 109 8.58 27.51 31.09
C SER A 109 9.69 28.34 30.47
N GLN A 110 10.81 27.70 30.10
CA GLN A 110 11.99 28.37 29.56
C GLN A 110 12.56 27.56 28.40
N CYS A 111 12.38 28.09 27.20
CA CYS A 111 13.04 27.63 25.99
C CYS A 111 14.09 28.66 25.61
N HIS A 112 15.36 28.27 25.64
CA HIS A 112 16.47 29.11 25.19
C HIS A 112 16.93 28.61 23.83
N ILE A 113 16.74 29.45 22.81
CA ILE A 113 17.24 29.22 21.47
C ILE A 113 18.47 30.12 21.34
N TYR A 114 19.63 29.51 21.08
CA TYR A 114 20.88 30.24 20.89
C TYR A 114 21.19 30.38 19.41
N ASP A 115 21.67 31.55 18.99
CA ASP A 115 22.00 31.83 17.58
C ASP A 115 23.02 30.83 17.01
N THR A 116 23.92 30.33 17.86
CA THR A 116 24.90 29.31 17.47
C THR A 116 24.25 27.99 17.05
N GLN A 117 23.20 27.56 17.76
CA GLN A 117 22.44 26.35 17.44
C GLN A 117 21.64 26.52 16.15
N VAL A 118 21.09 27.72 15.93
CA VAL A 118 20.39 28.05 14.69
C VAL A 118 21.38 28.05 13.52
N PHE A 119 22.55 28.65 13.68
CA PHE A 119 23.59 28.69 12.65
C PHE A 119 24.12 27.30 12.31
N GLU A 120 24.37 26.46 13.32
CA GLU A 120 24.77 25.07 13.13
C GLU A 120 23.70 24.27 12.37
N LEU A 121 22.42 24.44 12.71
CA LEU A 121 21.31 23.82 11.99
C LEU A 121 21.26 24.27 10.53
N LEU A 122 21.37 25.58 10.27
CA LEU A 122 21.40 26.16 8.93
C LEU A 122 22.61 25.70 8.10
N SER A 123 23.77 25.51 8.74
CA SER A 123 24.98 25.04 8.06
C SER A 123 24.90 23.57 7.64
N ASN A 124 24.13 22.75 8.37
CA ASN A 124 23.93 21.33 8.11
C ASN A 124 22.71 21.04 7.22
N LEU A 125 21.97 22.07 6.82
CA LEU A 125 20.83 21.94 5.92
C LEU A 125 21.32 21.64 4.50
N ASP A 126 20.97 20.45 4.03
CA ASP A 126 21.19 20.01 2.65
C ASP A 126 20.23 20.75 1.73
N THR A 127 20.69 21.85 1.13
CA THR A 127 19.90 22.72 0.26
C THR A 127 19.44 22.03 -1.03
N ALA A 128 20.03 20.88 -1.39
CA ALA A 128 19.60 20.06 -2.51
C ALA A 128 18.36 19.21 -2.18
N LYS A 129 18.05 18.99 -0.89
CA LYS A 129 16.85 18.26 -0.44
C LYS A 129 15.64 19.16 -0.21
N SER A 130 15.85 20.46 -0.06
CA SER A 130 14.79 21.47 -0.06
C SER A 130 14.35 21.77 -1.50
N CYS A 131 13.76 20.78 -2.16
CA CYS A 131 13.01 20.99 -3.39
C CYS A 131 11.70 21.71 -3.06
N TYR A 132 11.73 23.04 -3.07
CA TYR A 132 10.59 23.77 -3.61
C TYR A 132 10.89 23.96 -5.10
N GLU A 133 10.06 23.39 -5.97
CA GLU A 133 10.03 23.75 -7.39
C GLU A 133 9.64 25.23 -7.50
N ASN A 134 10.62 26.14 -7.43
CA ASN A 134 10.39 27.54 -7.77
C ASN A 134 10.54 27.69 -9.28
N ASN A 135 9.47 27.35 -9.99
CA ASN A 135 9.31 27.78 -11.38
C ASN A 135 9.11 29.30 -11.40
N GLY A 136 10.18 30.04 -11.70
CA GLY A 136 10.11 31.33 -12.38
C GLY A 136 9.87 32.58 -11.52
N GLN A 137 10.95 33.36 -11.39
CA GLN A 137 10.98 34.82 -11.14
C GLN A 137 10.49 35.35 -9.79
N HIS A 138 11.43 35.59 -8.88
CA HIS A 138 11.28 36.66 -7.89
C HIS A 138 12.41 37.68 -8.04
N ASN A 139 12.02 38.89 -8.44
CA ASN A 139 12.84 40.10 -8.33
C ASN A 139 13.37 40.26 -6.90
N PRO A 140 14.61 40.75 -6.70
CA PRO A 140 15.11 41.06 -5.38
C PRO A 140 14.29 42.21 -4.78
N VAL A 141 13.52 41.91 -3.73
CA VAL A 141 12.88 42.92 -2.88
C VAL A 141 14.01 43.70 -2.20
N LYS A 142 14.12 45.00 -2.51
CA LYS A 142 15.08 45.89 -1.85
C LYS A 142 14.78 45.98 -0.35
N PRO A 143 15.80 46.00 0.52
CA PRO A 143 15.58 46.21 1.94
C PRO A 143 15.00 47.60 2.18
N TYR A 144 13.96 47.68 3.01
CA TYR A 144 13.45 48.95 3.51
C TYR A 144 14.52 49.58 4.40
N SER A 145 14.94 50.81 4.05
CA SER A 145 15.68 51.68 4.95
C SER A 145 14.72 52.24 6.01
N LEU A 146 15.11 52.14 7.27
CA LEU A 146 14.49 52.85 8.41
C LEU A 146 14.56 54.37 8.23
#